data_AF-A0AAD8MYB5-F1
#
_entry.id   AF-A0AAD8MYB5-F1
#
_cell.length_a   1.000
_cell.length_b   1.000
_cell.length_c   1.000
_cell.angle_alpha   90.00
_cell.angle_beta   90.00
_cell.angle_gamma   90.00
#
_symmetry.space_group_name_H-M   'P 1'
#
loop_
_entity.id
_entity.type
_entity.pdbx_description
1 polymer ?
#
loop_
_entity_poly.entity_id
_entity_poly.type
_entity_poly.pdbx_seq_one_letter_code
_entity_poly.pdbx_strand_id
1 'polypeptide(L)'
;MLLKYWAYDEVKALDEDNKARCNSSAEPHTLGRNSLAQLRNKLKNKNPDLASPSNARIYLKSRKRKPGRKYKSSGDVVQKRIEDIKEMLKDGNAAYTKQTS
;
A
#
# COMPACT_ATOMS: atom_id res chain seq x y z
N MET A 1 -22.45 24.51 -13.64
CA MET A 1 -21.16 25.24 -13.50
C MET A 1 -20.38 24.55 -12.39
N LEU A 2 -19.34 23.76 -12.71
CA LEU A 2 -18.61 22.92 -11.74
C LEU A 2 -18.05 23.75 -10.56
N LEU A 3 -17.69 25.01 -10.79
CA LEU A 3 -17.22 25.94 -9.76
C LEU A 3 -18.23 26.16 -8.62
N LYS A 4 -19.54 26.19 -8.92
CA LYS A 4 -20.57 26.29 -7.89
C LYS A 4 -20.69 24.98 -7.09
N TYR A 5 -20.46 23.84 -7.74
CA TYR A 5 -20.47 22.53 -7.08
C TYR A 5 -19.35 22.41 -6.03
N TRP A 6 -18.12 22.80 -6.38
CA TRP A 6 -17.00 22.82 -5.45
C TRP A 6 -17.12 23.87 -4.33
N ALA A 7 -18.02 24.85 -4.50
CA ALA A 7 -18.26 25.87 -3.49
C ALA A 7 -19.26 25.43 -2.40
N TYR A 8 -20.02 24.35 -2.63
CA TYR A 8 -20.95 23.81 -1.63
C TYR A 8 -20.18 23.31 -0.40
N ASP A 9 -20.70 23.64 0.78
CA ASP A 9 -20.04 23.30 2.04
C ASP A 9 -19.96 21.78 2.27
N GLU A 10 -20.94 21.02 1.77
CA GLU A 10 -20.90 19.55 1.79
C GLU A 10 -19.70 18.99 1.02
N VAL A 11 -19.39 19.58 -0.14
CA VAL A 11 -18.27 19.15 -0.98
C VAL A 11 -16.93 19.52 -0.34
N LYS A 12 -16.85 20.68 0.32
CA LYS A 12 -15.66 21.09 1.08
C LYS A 12 -15.42 20.20 2.30
N ALA A 13 -16.47 19.89 3.06
CA ALA A 13 -16.37 18.98 4.20
C ALA A 13 -15.87 17.59 3.77
N LEU A 14 -16.38 17.07 2.64
CA LEU A 14 -15.92 15.81 2.08
C LEU A 14 -14.44 15.87 1.63
N ASP A 15 -13.99 16.98 1.06
CA ASP A 15 -12.58 17.19 0.69
C ASP A 15 -11.66 17.21 1.93
N GLU A 16 -12.06 17.92 2.98
CA GLU A 16 -11.33 17.98 4.25
C GLU A 16 -11.22 16.60 4.91
N ASP A 17 -12.32 15.85 4.97
CA ASP A 17 -12.35 14.47 5.47
C ASP A 17 -11.44 13.54 4.66
N ASN A 18 -11.50 13.63 3.32
CA ASN A 18 -10.66 12.83 2.44
C ASN A 18 -9.18 13.15 2.65
N LYS A 19 -8.84 14.43 2.80
CA LYS A 19 -7.48 14.89 3.07
C LYS A 19 -6.99 14.39 4.44
N ALA A 20 -7.83 14.48 5.47
CA ALA A 20 -7.51 13.95 6.80
C ALA A 20 -7.27 12.44 6.76
N ARG A 21 -8.11 11.67 6.07
CA ARG A 21 -7.94 10.22 5.87
C ARG A 21 -6.68 9.86 5.07
N CYS A 22 -6.37 10.62 4.02
CA CYS A 22 -5.14 10.43 3.26
C CYS A 22 -3.90 10.66 4.15
N ASN A 23 -3.94 11.68 5.01
CA ASN A 23 -2.84 12.00 5.92
C ASN A 23 -2.72 11.01 7.08
N SER A 24 -3.82 10.36 7.50
CA SER A 24 -3.81 9.36 8.58
C SER A 24 -3.34 7.97 8.14
N SER A 25 -3.04 7.77 6.84
CA SER A 25 -2.54 6.49 6.34
C SER A 25 -1.15 6.17 6.92
N ALA A 26 -1.11 5.24 7.89
CA ALA A 26 0.11 4.81 8.56
C ALA A 26 1.00 3.88 7.71
N GLU A 27 0.46 3.28 6.66
CA GLU A 27 1.14 2.24 5.86
C GLU A 27 1.23 2.54 4.34
N PRO A 28 1.79 3.69 3.92
CA PRO A 28 1.92 4.00 2.51
C PRO A 28 2.91 3.07 1.81
N HIS A 29 2.61 2.68 0.57
CA HIS A 29 3.54 1.91 -0.25
C HIS A 29 4.70 2.78 -0.77
N THR A 30 5.85 2.18 -1.06
CA THR A 30 7.10 2.87 -1.40
C THR A 30 7.47 2.79 -2.89
N LEU A 31 6.54 2.37 -3.75
CA LEU A 31 6.74 2.12 -5.18
C LEU A 31 6.97 3.37 -6.05
N GLY A 32 6.66 4.57 -5.52
CA GLY A 32 6.73 5.81 -6.28
C GLY A 32 5.77 5.80 -7.47
N ARG A 33 6.29 6.09 -8.68
CA ARG A 33 5.51 6.12 -9.94
C ARG A 33 4.95 4.73 -10.35
N ASN A 34 5.51 3.64 -9.84
CA ASN A 34 5.05 2.31 -10.24
C ASN A 34 3.74 1.95 -9.53
N SER A 35 2.78 1.40 -10.27
CA SER A 35 1.53 0.90 -9.71
C SER A 35 1.67 -0.52 -9.15
N LEU A 36 0.72 -0.94 -8.30
CA LEU A 36 0.63 -2.33 -7.85
C LEU A 36 0.40 -3.31 -9.00
N ALA A 37 -0.34 -2.91 -10.05
CA ALA A 37 -0.55 -3.73 -11.24
C ALA A 37 0.77 -3.99 -11.99
N GLN A 38 1.60 -2.96 -12.16
CA GLN A 38 2.94 -3.10 -12.73
C GLN A 38 3.84 -4.01 -11.87
N LEU A 39 3.78 -3.87 -10.54
CA LEU A 39 4.50 -4.76 -9.64
C LEU A 39 4.04 -6.22 -9.77
N ARG A 40 2.72 -6.46 -9.81
CA ARG A 40 2.14 -7.80 -9.98
C ARG A 40 2.60 -8.44 -11.28
N ASN A 41 2.53 -7.71 -12.39
CA ASN A 41 2.99 -8.20 -13.68
C ASN A 41 4.50 -8.53 -13.67
N LYS A 42 5.32 -7.64 -13.09
CA LYS A 42 6.77 -7.89 -12.91
C LYS A 42 7.07 -9.12 -12.05
N LEU A 43 6.24 -9.43 -11.07
CA LEU A 43 6.41 -10.61 -10.22
C LEU A 43 5.92 -11.89 -10.93
N LYS A 44 4.81 -11.82 -11.66
CA LYS A 44 4.29 -12.91 -12.48
C LYS A 44 5.31 -13.36 -13.52
N ASN A 45 5.89 -12.42 -14.26
CA ASN A 45 6.87 -12.71 -15.32
C ASN A 45 8.22 -13.22 -14.79
N LYS A 46 8.46 -13.15 -13.47
CA LYS A 46 9.65 -13.74 -12.83
C LYS A 46 9.42 -15.17 -12.35
N ASN A 47 8.17 -15.61 -12.27
CA ASN A 47 7.84 -16.99 -11.94
C ASN A 47 7.84 -17.81 -13.25
N PRO A 48 8.53 -18.96 -13.30
CA PRO A 48 8.55 -19.80 -14.50
C PRO A 48 7.15 -20.28 -14.90
N ASP A 49 6.30 -20.57 -13.89
CA ASP A 49 4.94 -21.05 -14.11
C ASP A 49 3.93 -19.93 -14.43
N LEU A 50 4.40 -18.68 -14.53
CA LEU A 50 3.58 -17.48 -14.70
C LEU A 50 2.45 -17.36 -13.66
N ALA A 51 2.61 -18.00 -12.50
CA ALA A 51 1.63 -17.98 -11.43
C ALA A 51 1.51 -16.57 -10.83
N SER A 52 0.28 -16.20 -10.46
CA SER A 52 0.01 -14.92 -9.82
C SER A 52 0.74 -14.84 -8.47
N PRO A 53 1.44 -13.74 -8.16
CA PRO A 53 2.12 -13.58 -6.87
C PRO A 53 1.12 -13.47 -5.72
N SER A 54 1.46 -14.08 -4.57
CA SER A 54 0.65 -13.96 -3.36
C SER A 54 0.57 -12.51 -2.86
N ASN A 55 -0.53 -12.17 -2.18
CA ASN A 55 -0.73 -10.84 -1.59
C ASN A 55 0.37 -10.48 -0.60
N ALA A 56 0.84 -11.43 0.21
CA ALA A 56 1.95 -11.25 1.12
C ALA A 56 3.24 -10.83 0.38
N ARG A 57 3.56 -11.50 -0.75
CA ARG A 57 4.74 -11.17 -1.56
C ARG A 57 4.62 -9.79 -2.20
N ILE A 58 3.44 -9.41 -2.67
CA ILE A 58 3.16 -8.06 -3.19
C ILE A 58 3.34 -7.02 -2.08
N TYR A 59 2.78 -7.26 -0.89
CA TYR A 59 2.89 -6.36 0.26
C TYR A 59 4.36 -6.10 0.60
N LEU A 60 5.13 -7.16 0.84
CA LEU A 60 6.56 -7.07 1.18
C LEU A 60 7.36 -6.29 0.13
N LYS A 61 7.12 -6.53 -1.16
CA LYS A 61 7.83 -5.84 -2.25
C LYS A 61 7.39 -4.38 -2.40
N SER A 62 6.09 -4.10 -2.25
CA SER A 62 5.54 -2.76 -2.42
C SER A 62 5.96 -1.77 -1.34
N ARG A 63 6.29 -2.26 -0.14
CA ARG A 63 6.61 -1.45 1.04
C ARG A 63 8.09 -1.53 1.45
N LYS A 64 8.90 -2.26 0.71
CA LYS A 64 10.36 -2.29 0.89
C LYS A 64 10.93 -0.88 0.69
N ARG A 65 11.53 -0.32 1.73
CA ARG A 65 12.23 0.97 1.67
C ARG A 65 13.61 0.79 1.02
N LYS A 66 14.05 1.80 0.27
CA LYS A 66 15.38 1.83 -0.35
C LYS A 66 16.37 2.42 0.66
N PRO A 67 17.56 1.80 0.84
CA PRO A 67 18.60 2.39 1.68
C PRO A 67 19.00 3.76 1.11
N GLY A 68 19.31 4.71 2.00
CA GLY A 68 19.71 6.08 1.64
C GLY A 68 18.57 7.01 1.19
N ARG A 69 17.32 6.52 1.07
CA ARG A 69 16.17 7.38 0.75
C ARG A 69 15.49 7.89 2.01
N LYS A 70 15.33 9.20 2.13
CA LYS A 70 14.50 9.83 3.19
C LYS A 70 13.02 9.67 2.85
N TYR A 71 12.24 9.19 3.80
CA TYR A 71 10.79 9.04 3.71
C TYR A 71 10.12 9.99 4.70
N LYS A 72 8.89 10.44 4.39
CA LYS A 72 8.13 11.35 5.26
C LYS A 72 7.65 10.68 6.55
N SER A 73 7.37 9.38 6.52
CA SER A 73 6.91 8.61 7.68
C SER A 73 8.05 7.81 8.31
N SER A 74 8.02 7.63 9.64
CA SER A 74 9.03 6.86 10.39
C SER A 74 9.17 5.44 9.86
N GLY A 75 8.04 4.79 9.56
CA GLY A 75 7.97 3.45 8.97
C GLY A 75 7.89 2.32 9.99
N ASP A 76 7.87 2.63 11.28
CA ASP A 76 7.90 1.63 12.37
C ASP A 76 6.71 0.66 12.29
N VAL A 77 5.51 1.20 12.03
CA VAL A 77 4.28 0.42 11.83
C VAL A 77 4.42 -0.55 10.65
N VAL A 78 4.95 -0.06 9.53
CA VAL A 78 5.17 -0.87 8.32
C VAL A 78 6.24 -1.94 8.57
N GLN A 79 7.29 -1.61 9.31
CA GLN A 79 8.37 -2.53 9.64
C GLN A 79 7.86 -3.68 10.51
N LYS A 80 7.12 -3.38 11.58
CA LYS A 80 6.46 -4.37 12.42
C LYS A 80 5.54 -5.27 11.58
N ARG A 81 4.73 -4.67 10.70
CA ARG A 81 3.83 -5.43 9.82
C ARG A 81 4.57 -6.33 8.83
N ILE A 82 5.72 -5.89 8.32
CA ILE A 82 6.60 -6.69 7.46
C ILE A 82 7.17 -7.88 8.24
N GLU A 83 7.51 -7.70 9.50
CA GLU A 83 7.99 -8.77 10.39
C GLU A 83 6.89 -9.79 10.65
N ASP A 84 5.69 -9.36 11.06
CA ASP A 84 4.52 -10.24 11.25
C ASP A 84 4.25 -11.10 10.01
N ILE A 85 4.24 -10.49 8.81
CA ILE A 85 3.97 -11.20 7.56
C ILE A 85 5.08 -12.21 7.24
N LYS A 86 6.34 -11.87 7.53
CA LYS A 86 7.45 -12.80 7.33
C LYS A 86 7.37 -13.99 8.27
N GLU A 87 6.94 -13.78 9.51
CA GLU A 87 6.71 -14.84 10.48
C GLU A 87 5.58 -15.77 10.03
N MET A 88 4.41 -15.21 9.69
CA MET A 88 3.28 -15.99 9.15
C MET A 88 3.65 -16.81 7.89
N LEU A 89 4.50 -16.27 7.03
CA LEU A 89 5.00 -16.98 5.85
C LEU A 89 5.95 -18.14 6.18
N LYS A 90 6.71 -18.06 7.29
CA LYS A 90 7.55 -19.17 7.77
C LYS A 90 6.69 -20.29 8.34
N ASP A 91 5.61 -19.93 9.02
CA ASP A 91 4.69 -20.87 9.67
C ASP A 91 3.70 -21.53 8.68
N GLY A 92 3.84 -21.25 7.37
CA GLY A 92 3.01 -21.85 6.32
C GLY A 92 1.64 -21.18 6.14
N ASN A 93 1.30 -20.15 6.92
CA ASN A 93 0.03 -19.45 6.82
C ASN A 93 0.14 -18.23 5.88
N ALA A 94 -0.04 -18.45 4.57
CA ALA A 94 0.15 -17.43 3.54
C ALA A 94 -1.04 -16.46 3.36
N ALA A 95 -2.12 -16.59 4.14
CA ALA A 95 -3.34 -15.82 3.99
C ALA A 95 -3.25 -14.46 4.72
N TYR A 96 -2.65 -13.45 4.08
CA TYR A 96 -2.80 -12.06 4.55
C TYR A 96 -4.16 -11.50 4.11
N THR A 97 -5.10 -11.38 5.05
CA THR A 97 -6.32 -10.59 4.91
C THR A 97 -6.25 -9.37 5.83
N LYS A 98 -6.21 -8.19 5.24
CA LYS A 98 -6.82 -7.00 5.86
C LYS A 98 -7.76 -6.40 4.81
N GLN A 99 -8.99 -6.91 4.80
CA GLN A 99 -10.13 -6.19 4.25
C GLN A 99 -10.64 -5.28 5.37
N THR A 100 -10.64 -3.98 5.13
CA THR A 100 -11.48 -3.04 5.87
C THR A 100 -12.03 -2.07 4.84
N SER A 101 -13.34 -2.18 4.61
CA SER A 101 -14.18 -1.23 3.87
C SER A 101 -14.20 0.13 4.56
#